data_AF-A0A1V5KL16-F1
#
_entry.id   AF-A0A1V5KL16-F1
#
_cell.length_a   1.000
_cell.length_b   1.000
_cell.length_c   1.000
_cell.angle_alpha   90.00
_cell.angle_beta   90.00
_cell.angle_gamma   90.00
#
_symmetry.space_group_name_H-M   'P 1'
#
loop_
_entity.id
_entity.type
_entity.pdbx_description
1 polymer ?
#
loop_
_entity_poly.entity_id
_entity_poly.type
_entity_poly.pdbx_seq_one_letter_code
_entity_poly.pdbx_strand_id
1 'polypeptide(L)'
;MGLIRWENGPQDQNIIRQALNEMERLGPDYWCGYSYAWQASMAARAKDGERAEKALEIFSKAFCSPNSFHLNGDQTQSGYSRFTYRPFTLEGNMAAAAGLQEMLLASYNDVIEIMPAVPASWQKASFRGLRAEGAFIVSAQRHNGRITQVDIVAERGGVLKMKNPFSGKINWKLKKARLIQEGDTLIFSTEKDGKITATNF
;
A
#
# COMPACT_ATOMS: atom_id res chain seq x y z
N MET A 1 16.98 2.52 1.25
CA MET A 1 17.10 3.65 2.20
C MET A 1 16.54 4.91 1.53
N GLY A 2 15.40 5.42 2.02
CA GLY A 2 14.89 6.75 1.66
C GLY A 2 15.18 7.70 2.81
N LEU A 3 15.88 8.81 2.53
CA LEU A 3 16.28 9.80 3.54
C LEU A 3 15.06 10.50 4.17
N ILE A 4 13.97 10.63 3.40
CA ILE A 4 12.72 11.27 3.81
C ILE A 4 11.64 10.19 3.90
N ARG A 5 10.98 10.07 5.06
CA ARG A 5 9.94 9.06 5.29
C ARG A 5 8.80 9.61 6.13
N TRP A 6 7.60 9.11 5.89
CA TRP A 6 6.42 9.50 6.68
C TRP A 6 6.61 9.22 8.18
N GLU A 7 7.32 8.14 8.49
CA GLU A 7 7.58 7.66 9.85
C GLU A 7 8.65 8.47 10.59
N ASN A 8 9.45 9.28 9.89
CA ASN A 8 10.48 10.12 10.53
C ASN A 8 9.88 11.29 11.32
N GLY A 9 8.57 11.56 11.16
CA GLY A 9 7.83 12.51 11.98
C GLY A 9 7.39 13.78 11.23
N PRO A 10 6.89 14.80 11.96
CA PRO A 10 6.17 15.93 11.37
C PRO A 10 6.94 16.73 10.31
N GLN A 11 8.26 16.85 10.45
CA GLN A 11 9.10 17.58 9.49
C GLN A 11 9.08 16.92 8.11
N ASP A 12 9.37 15.62 8.05
CA ASP A 12 9.37 14.85 6.80
C ASP A 12 7.96 14.72 6.23
N GLN A 13 6.96 14.53 7.08
CA GLN A 13 5.55 14.54 6.66
C GLN A 13 5.18 15.86 5.99
N ASN A 14 5.63 16.99 6.51
CA ASN A 14 5.39 18.29 5.88
C ASN A 14 6.08 18.36 4.52
N ILE A 15 7.34 17.96 4.39
CA ILE A 15 8.07 17.95 3.10
C ILE A 15 7.32 17.08 2.07
N ILE A 16 6.91 15.86 2.45
CA ILE A 16 6.18 14.94 1.59
C ILE A 16 4.85 15.56 1.14
N ARG A 17 4.06 16.12 2.07
CA ARG A 17 2.77 16.75 1.74
C ARG A 17 2.95 17.93 0.79
N GLN A 18 3.94 18.80 1.03
CA GLN A 18 4.22 19.93 0.15
C GLN A 18 4.63 19.48 -1.25
N ALA A 19 5.47 18.44 -1.37
CA ALA A 19 5.86 17.89 -2.66
C ALA A 19 4.66 17.32 -3.44
N LEU A 20 3.78 16.56 -2.77
CA LEU A 20 2.57 16.03 -3.40
C LEU A 20 1.60 17.13 -3.81
N ASN A 21 1.41 18.14 -2.97
CA ASN A 21 0.54 19.28 -3.27
C ASN A 21 1.08 20.13 -4.42
N GLU A 22 2.40 20.33 -4.48
CA GLU A 22 3.04 21.07 -5.57
C GLU A 22 2.88 20.34 -6.91
N MET A 23 3.03 19.02 -6.91
CA MET A 23 2.78 18.20 -8.09
C MET A 23 1.33 18.33 -8.60
N GLU A 24 0.36 18.38 -7.69
CA GLU A 24 -1.05 18.63 -8.05
C GLU A 24 -1.29 20.08 -8.52
N ARG A 25 -0.60 21.06 -7.93
CA ARG A 25 -0.67 22.48 -8.32
C ARG A 25 -0.14 22.70 -9.72
N LEU A 26 0.96 22.04 -10.09
CA LEU A 26 1.54 22.09 -11.44
C LEU A 26 0.63 21.43 -12.49
N GLY A 27 -0.17 20.45 -12.05
CA GLY A 27 -1.18 19.80 -12.88
C GLY A 27 -0.61 18.73 -13.83
N PRO A 28 -1.51 18.00 -14.51
CA PRO A 28 -1.14 16.78 -15.22
C PRO A 28 -0.87 16.96 -16.72
N ASP A 29 -0.79 18.20 -17.21
CA ASP A 29 -0.73 18.52 -18.65
C ASP A 29 0.30 17.69 -19.44
N TYR A 30 1.42 17.33 -18.82
CA TYR A 30 2.50 16.56 -19.46
C TYR A 30 2.74 15.20 -18.80
N TRP A 31 1.74 14.67 -18.09
CA TRP A 31 1.83 13.35 -17.49
C TRP A 31 1.49 12.29 -18.52
N CYS A 32 2.20 11.16 -18.44
CA CYS A 32 1.73 9.91 -19.03
C CYS A 32 1.00 9.08 -17.97
N GLY A 33 0.29 8.02 -18.37
CA GLY A 33 -0.44 7.16 -17.43
C GLY A 33 0.42 6.60 -16.30
N TYR A 34 1.67 6.19 -16.57
CA TYR A 34 2.60 5.74 -15.51
C TYR A 34 2.85 6.79 -14.42
N SER A 35 2.67 8.08 -14.69
CA SER A 35 2.80 9.16 -13.69
C SER A 35 1.72 9.06 -12.63
N TYR A 36 0.50 8.66 -13.00
CA TYR A 36 -0.60 8.40 -12.07
C TYR A 36 -0.35 7.15 -11.24
N ALA A 37 0.15 6.08 -11.86
CA ALA A 37 0.55 4.88 -11.14
C ALA A 37 1.68 5.16 -10.11
N TRP A 38 2.62 6.03 -10.47
CA TRP A 38 3.67 6.49 -9.57
C TRP A 38 3.11 7.39 -8.45
N GLN A 39 2.20 8.33 -8.79
CA GLN A 39 1.49 9.15 -7.80
C GLN A 39 0.77 8.28 -6.77
N ALA A 40 0.13 7.19 -7.19
CA ALA A 40 -0.51 6.25 -6.28
C ALA A 40 0.48 5.63 -5.28
N SER A 41 1.66 5.21 -5.76
CA SER A 41 2.72 4.66 -4.91
C SER A 41 3.25 5.70 -3.91
N MET A 42 3.45 6.95 -4.35
CA MET A 42 3.89 8.04 -3.46
C MET A 42 2.83 8.39 -2.42
N ALA A 43 1.55 8.48 -2.83
CA ALA A 43 0.43 8.71 -1.93
C ALA A 43 0.29 7.58 -0.90
N ALA A 44 0.44 6.32 -1.33
CA ALA A 44 0.42 5.18 -0.43
C ALA A 44 1.54 5.24 0.62
N ARG A 45 2.76 5.60 0.21
CA ARG A 45 3.90 5.83 1.12
C ARG A 45 3.67 7.01 2.06
N ALA A 46 2.87 7.99 1.66
CA ALA A 46 2.42 9.12 2.48
C ALA A 46 1.18 8.80 3.34
N LYS A 47 0.70 7.56 3.35
CA LYS A 47 -0.51 7.12 4.08
C LYS A 47 -1.80 7.85 3.62
N ASP A 48 -1.82 8.30 2.37
CA ASP A 48 -2.91 9.05 1.75
C ASP A 48 -3.67 8.12 0.77
N GLY A 49 -4.61 7.34 1.31
CA GLY A 49 -5.30 6.30 0.56
C GLY A 49 -6.27 6.83 -0.49
N GLU A 50 -6.87 7.98 -0.23
CA GLU A 50 -7.84 8.66 -1.06
C GLU A 50 -7.16 9.22 -2.32
N ARG A 51 -5.99 9.85 -2.16
CA ARG A 51 -5.17 10.27 -3.30
C ARG A 51 -4.65 9.07 -4.09
N ALA A 52 -4.26 7.99 -3.41
CA ALA A 52 -3.79 6.77 -4.08
C ALA A 52 -4.89 6.09 -4.91
N GLU A 53 -6.09 5.92 -4.33
CA GLU A 53 -7.27 5.40 -5.02
C GLU A 53 -7.60 6.25 -6.26
N LYS A 54 -7.70 7.57 -6.08
CA LYS A 54 -8.02 8.49 -7.18
C LYS A 54 -7.02 8.37 -8.33
N ALA A 55 -5.72 8.30 -8.02
CA ALA A 55 -4.68 8.18 -9.04
C ALA A 55 -4.78 6.84 -9.81
N LEU A 56 -5.02 5.72 -9.12
CA LEU A 56 -5.23 4.41 -9.75
C LEU A 56 -6.52 4.36 -10.58
N GLU A 57 -7.58 5.02 -10.12
CA GLU A 57 -8.83 5.13 -10.85
C GLU A 57 -8.66 5.92 -12.15
N ILE A 58 -7.95 7.06 -12.09
CA ILE A 58 -7.61 7.85 -13.29
C ILE A 58 -6.75 7.01 -14.25
N PHE A 59 -5.70 6.34 -13.74
CA PHE A 59 -4.87 5.44 -14.55
C PHE A 59 -5.74 4.39 -15.28
N SER A 60 -6.60 3.69 -14.56
CA SER A 60 -7.42 2.61 -15.13
C SER A 60 -8.46 3.12 -16.13
N LYS A 61 -9.03 4.31 -15.93
CA LYS A 61 -10.10 4.84 -16.78
C LYS A 61 -9.57 5.59 -18.00
N ALA A 62 -8.53 6.40 -17.80
CA ALA A 62 -8.03 7.33 -18.82
C ALA A 62 -6.81 6.78 -19.58
N PHE A 63 -6.03 5.87 -19.00
CA PHE A 63 -4.75 5.45 -19.57
C PHE A 63 -4.66 3.95 -19.89
N CYS A 64 -5.78 3.22 -19.84
CA CYS A 64 -5.85 1.82 -20.27
C CYS A 64 -6.82 1.65 -21.45
N SER A 65 -6.41 0.90 -22.48
CA SER A 65 -7.32 0.48 -23.56
C SER A 65 -8.28 -0.63 -23.11
N PRO A 66 -9.32 -0.98 -23.90
CA PRO A 66 -10.28 -2.04 -23.53
C PRO A 66 -9.66 -3.41 -23.22
N ASN A 67 -8.46 -3.71 -23.75
CA ASN A 67 -7.68 -4.90 -23.41
C ASN A 67 -6.83 -4.73 -22.13
N SER A 68 -7.08 -3.68 -21.35
CA SER A 68 -6.39 -3.33 -20.09
C SER A 68 -4.91 -2.93 -20.23
N PHE A 69 -4.37 -2.81 -21.45
CA PHE A 69 -3.00 -2.33 -21.63
C PHE A 69 -2.88 -0.83 -21.46
N HIS A 70 -1.84 -0.42 -20.74
CA HIS A 70 -1.51 0.97 -20.52
C HIS A 70 -1.05 1.66 -21.81
N LEU A 71 -1.59 2.85 -22.06
CA LEU A 71 -1.24 3.76 -23.13
C LEU A 71 -0.78 5.09 -22.53
N ASN A 72 0.27 5.69 -23.09
CA ASN A 72 0.88 6.88 -22.48
C ASN A 72 -0.07 8.09 -22.38
N GLY A 73 -0.88 8.36 -23.43
CA GLY A 73 -1.79 9.51 -23.44
C GLY A 73 -3.14 9.26 -22.78
N ASP A 74 -3.85 10.34 -22.46
CA ASP A 74 -5.24 10.34 -22.01
C ASP A 74 -6.17 9.90 -23.16
N GLN A 75 -6.76 8.73 -23.01
CA GLN A 75 -7.66 8.10 -23.97
C GLN A 75 -9.10 8.62 -23.87
N THR A 76 -9.47 9.26 -22.75
CA THR A 76 -10.81 9.82 -22.55
C THR A 76 -10.87 11.30 -22.91
N GLN A 77 -9.72 11.94 -23.15
CA GLN A 77 -9.61 13.37 -23.43
C GLN A 77 -10.32 14.23 -22.37
N SER A 78 -10.25 13.78 -21.11
CA SER A 78 -10.96 14.41 -19.98
C SER A 78 -10.10 15.45 -19.27
N GLY A 79 -8.91 15.75 -19.80
CA GLY A 79 -7.98 16.73 -19.23
C GLY A 79 -7.00 16.14 -18.23
N TYR A 80 -6.78 14.82 -18.27
CA TYR A 80 -5.77 14.14 -17.45
C TYR A 80 -4.38 14.15 -18.11
N SER A 81 -4.27 14.61 -19.35
CA SER A 81 -3.01 14.92 -20.02
C SER A 81 -3.30 15.71 -21.28
N ARG A 82 -2.33 16.50 -21.76
CA ARG A 82 -2.34 17.03 -23.13
C ARG A 82 -1.90 16.00 -24.16
N PHE A 83 -1.28 14.92 -23.70
CA PHE A 83 -0.93 13.79 -24.54
C PHE A 83 -2.16 12.92 -24.78
N THR A 84 -2.48 12.67 -26.06
CA THR A 84 -3.58 11.78 -26.48
C THR A 84 -3.08 10.63 -27.36
N TYR A 85 -1.75 10.51 -27.52
CA TYR A 85 -1.11 9.48 -28.32
C TYR A 85 -1.19 8.11 -27.62
N ARG A 86 -1.13 7.04 -28.41
CA ARG A 86 -1.52 5.68 -27.99
C ARG A 86 -0.41 4.61 -28.02
N PRO A 87 0.87 4.90 -27.77
CA PRO A 87 1.87 3.86 -27.66
C PRO A 87 1.66 3.11 -26.35
N PHE A 88 1.72 1.80 -26.47
CA PHE A 88 1.71 0.89 -25.34
C PHE A 88 3.03 0.94 -24.59
N THR A 89 2.95 0.98 -23.26
CA THR A 89 4.11 0.82 -22.38
C THR A 89 3.73 -0.01 -21.16
N LEU A 90 4.45 -1.11 -20.91
CA LEU A 90 4.09 -2.08 -19.86
C LEU A 90 4.33 -1.53 -18.46
N GLU A 91 5.24 -0.57 -18.27
CA GLU A 91 5.61 -0.08 -16.94
C GLU A 91 4.42 0.51 -16.18
N GLY A 92 3.47 1.17 -16.85
CA GLY A 92 2.30 1.74 -16.18
C GLY A 92 1.44 0.66 -15.52
N ASN A 93 1.20 -0.46 -16.20
CA ASN A 93 0.44 -1.58 -15.62
C ASN A 93 1.15 -2.17 -14.39
N MET A 94 2.46 -2.38 -14.48
CA MET A 94 3.26 -2.94 -13.39
C MET A 94 3.34 -1.97 -12.20
N ALA A 95 3.51 -0.67 -12.47
CA ALA A 95 3.52 0.37 -11.45
C ALA A 95 2.15 0.52 -10.77
N ALA A 96 1.04 0.37 -11.51
CA ALA A 96 -0.29 0.42 -10.92
C ALA A 96 -0.54 -0.78 -9.99
N ALA A 97 -0.11 -1.97 -10.39
CA ALA A 97 -0.15 -3.15 -9.53
C ALA A 97 0.71 -2.97 -8.27
N ALA A 98 1.91 -2.37 -8.40
CA ALA A 98 2.76 -2.04 -7.26
C ALA A 98 2.11 -0.99 -6.34
N GLY A 99 1.53 0.07 -6.89
CA GLY A 99 0.83 1.11 -6.13
C GLY A 99 -0.34 0.55 -5.31
N LEU A 100 -1.13 -0.35 -5.90
CA LEU A 100 -2.19 -1.06 -5.16
C LEU A 100 -1.61 -1.95 -4.04
N GLN A 101 -0.50 -2.64 -4.29
CA GLN A 101 0.17 -3.44 -3.26
C GLN A 101 0.69 -2.58 -2.10
N GLU A 102 1.28 -1.42 -2.39
CA GLU A 102 1.74 -0.45 -1.38
C GLU A 102 0.58 0.08 -0.51
N MET A 103 -0.61 0.26 -1.08
CA MET A 103 -1.82 0.61 -0.32
C MET A 103 -2.22 -0.49 0.66
N LEU A 104 -2.06 -1.76 0.27
CA LEU A 104 -2.53 -2.94 1.00
C LEU A 104 -1.52 -3.47 2.03
N LEU A 105 -0.22 -3.40 1.74
CA LEU A 105 0.84 -3.90 2.59
C LEU A 105 2.11 -3.09 2.39
N ALA A 106 2.58 -2.43 3.44
CA ALA A 106 3.92 -1.88 3.50
C ALA A 106 4.79 -2.77 4.40
N SER A 107 6.06 -2.95 4.04
CA SER A 107 7.00 -3.74 4.83
C SER A 107 8.42 -3.17 4.89
N TYR A 108 8.56 -1.89 4.56
CA TYR A 108 9.86 -1.21 4.60
C TYR A 108 10.22 -0.78 6.03
N ASN A 109 11.52 -0.52 6.27
CA ASN A 109 12.02 -0.06 7.57
C ASN A 109 11.81 -1.08 8.70
N ASP A 110 11.94 -2.37 8.38
CA ASP A 110 11.79 -3.48 9.31
C ASP A 110 10.44 -3.55 10.03
N VAL A 111 9.41 -2.84 9.55
CA VAL A 111 8.07 -2.81 10.16
C VAL A 111 7.02 -3.09 9.09
N ILE A 112 6.20 -4.09 9.34
CA ILE A 112 5.03 -4.41 8.51
C ILE A 112 3.85 -3.51 8.93
N GLU A 113 3.22 -2.86 7.96
CA GLU A 113 1.96 -2.14 8.14
C GLU A 113 0.88 -2.74 7.24
N ILE A 114 -0.28 -3.03 7.83
CA ILE A 114 -1.42 -3.65 7.15
C ILE A 114 -2.37 -2.54 6.68
N MET A 115 -2.66 -2.54 5.37
CA MET A 115 -3.54 -1.56 4.71
C MET A 115 -3.19 -0.10 5.07
N PRO A 116 -1.92 0.31 4.98
CA PRO A 116 -1.46 1.63 5.45
C PRO A 116 -2.09 2.81 4.71
N ALA A 117 -2.60 2.60 3.49
CA ALA A 117 -3.20 3.65 2.67
C ALA A 117 -4.41 3.14 1.89
N VAL A 118 -5.30 2.44 2.58
CA VAL A 118 -6.63 2.10 2.06
C VAL A 118 -7.60 3.24 2.40
N PRO A 119 -8.35 3.79 1.43
CA PRO A 119 -9.26 4.89 1.67
C PRO A 119 -10.42 4.49 2.59
N ALA A 120 -11.01 5.47 3.26
CA ALA A 120 -12.16 5.27 4.15
C ALA A 120 -13.38 4.68 3.41
N SER A 121 -13.50 4.91 2.10
CA SER A 121 -14.54 4.35 1.23
C SER A 121 -14.49 2.81 1.18
N TRP A 122 -13.33 2.20 1.36
CA TRP A 122 -13.15 0.74 1.33
C TRP A 122 -13.53 0.12 2.68
N GLN A 123 -14.84 0.03 2.89
CA GLN A 123 -15.43 -0.57 4.10
C GLN A 123 -15.10 -2.06 4.24
N LYS A 124 -14.95 -2.75 3.11
CA LYS A 124 -14.55 -4.16 3.05
C LYS A 124 -13.38 -4.31 2.08
N ALA A 125 -12.28 -4.88 2.55
CA ALA A 125 -11.10 -5.16 1.74
C ALA A 125 -10.38 -6.40 2.27
N SER A 126 -9.69 -7.12 1.39
CA SER A 126 -8.85 -8.24 1.81
C SER A 126 -7.74 -8.49 0.81
N PHE A 127 -6.64 -9.05 1.27
CA PHE A 127 -5.59 -9.60 0.42
C PHE A 127 -5.08 -10.91 1.00
N ARG A 128 -4.47 -11.74 0.14
CA ARG A 128 -3.92 -13.03 0.53
C ARG A 128 -2.55 -13.23 -0.07
N GLY A 129 -1.62 -13.72 0.74
CA GLY A 129 -0.34 -14.20 0.26
C GLY A 129 0.63 -13.13 -0.23
N LEU A 130 0.49 -11.88 0.21
CA LEU A 130 1.46 -10.84 -0.14
C LEU A 130 2.77 -11.04 0.65
N ARG A 131 3.90 -10.78 0.00
CA ARG A 131 5.22 -10.93 0.61
C ARG A 131 5.63 -9.64 1.32
N ALA A 132 6.21 -9.79 2.50
CA ALA A 132 6.84 -8.72 3.25
C ALA A 132 8.35 -8.99 3.43
N GLU A 133 9.13 -7.93 3.65
CA GLU A 133 10.55 -8.03 4.02
C GLU A 133 10.72 -8.97 5.24
N GLY A 134 11.81 -9.75 5.27
CA GLY A 134 12.03 -10.76 6.32
C GLY A 134 11.44 -12.15 6.02
N ALA A 135 10.98 -12.41 4.79
CA ALA A 135 10.40 -13.68 4.36
C ALA A 135 9.10 -14.05 5.10
N PHE A 136 8.23 -13.06 5.23
CA PHE A 136 6.88 -13.22 5.77
C PHE A 136 5.83 -13.18 4.67
N ILE A 137 4.88 -14.11 4.71
CA ILE A 137 3.69 -14.13 3.85
C ILE A 137 2.51 -13.63 4.67
N VAL A 138 1.86 -12.57 4.21
CA VAL A 138 0.83 -11.85 4.96
C VAL A 138 -0.49 -11.92 4.20
N SER A 139 -1.57 -12.12 4.95
CA SER A 139 -2.96 -11.98 4.50
C SER A 139 -3.71 -11.16 5.53
N ALA A 140 -4.69 -10.36 5.10
CA ALA A 140 -5.49 -9.57 6.02
C ALA A 140 -6.90 -9.34 5.51
N GLN A 141 -7.81 -9.08 6.46
CA GLN A 141 -9.21 -8.75 6.19
C GLN A 141 -9.60 -7.48 6.94
N ARG A 142 -10.39 -6.66 6.26
CA ARG A 142 -10.99 -5.43 6.75
C ARG A 142 -12.49 -5.50 6.58
N HIS A 143 -13.22 -5.18 7.64
CA HIS A 143 -14.68 -5.03 7.62
C HIS A 143 -15.09 -3.79 8.42
N ASN A 144 -16.10 -3.07 7.93
CA ASN A 144 -16.61 -1.83 8.51
C ASN A 144 -15.48 -0.83 8.83
N GLY A 145 -14.51 -0.72 7.91
CA GLY A 145 -13.39 0.20 8.04
C GLY A 145 -12.34 -0.19 9.10
N ARG A 146 -12.36 -1.42 9.62
CA ARG A 146 -11.39 -1.90 10.63
C ARG A 146 -10.76 -3.22 10.23
N ILE A 147 -9.50 -3.44 10.61
CA ILE A 147 -8.83 -4.72 10.41
C ILE A 147 -9.41 -5.74 11.40
N THR A 148 -9.98 -6.81 10.88
CA THR A 148 -10.63 -7.87 11.68
C THR A 148 -9.77 -9.12 11.78
N GLN A 149 -8.89 -9.35 10.80
CA GLN A 149 -8.01 -10.51 10.78
C GLN A 149 -6.68 -10.21 10.10
N VAL A 150 -5.60 -10.74 10.66
CA VAL A 150 -4.28 -10.79 10.04
C VAL A 150 -3.72 -12.20 10.21
N ASP A 151 -3.26 -12.79 9.11
CA ASP A 151 -2.58 -14.08 9.07
C ASP A 151 -1.18 -13.90 8.51
N ILE A 152 -0.19 -14.46 9.21
CA ILE A 152 1.22 -14.37 8.83
C ILE A 152 1.86 -15.75 8.88
N VAL A 153 2.63 -16.09 7.84
CA VAL A 153 3.50 -17.27 7.79
C VAL A 153 4.95 -16.82 7.66
N ALA A 154 5.83 -17.34 8.51
CA ALA A 154 7.27 -17.11 8.46
C ALA A 154 7.96 -18.22 7.65
N GLU A 155 8.48 -17.92 6.45
CA GLU A 155 9.12 -18.92 5.59
C GLU A 155 10.53 -19.33 6.09
N ARG A 156 11.16 -18.48 6.90
CA ARG A 156 12.52 -18.71 7.44
C ARG A 156 12.62 -18.58 8.96
N GLY A 157 11.60 -18.04 9.63
CA GLY A 157 11.68 -17.60 11.03
C GLY A 157 12.30 -16.19 11.15
N GLY A 158 12.63 -15.78 12.37
CA GLY A 158 13.20 -14.47 12.67
C GLY A 158 12.25 -13.56 13.45
N VAL A 159 12.67 -12.31 13.62
CA VAL A 159 11.89 -11.31 14.35
C VAL A 159 10.95 -10.60 13.38
N LEU A 160 9.65 -10.68 13.67
CA LEU A 160 8.64 -9.91 12.97
C LEU A 160 8.28 -8.68 13.80
N LYS A 161 8.32 -7.49 13.18
CA LYS A 161 7.74 -6.28 13.75
C LYS A 161 6.57 -5.85 12.87
N MET A 162 5.44 -5.57 13.48
CA MET A 162 4.24 -5.11 12.79
C MET A 162 3.63 -3.96 13.57
N LYS A 163 3.29 -2.87 12.90
CA LYS A 163 2.50 -1.81 13.52
C LYS A 163 1.13 -2.38 13.88
N ASN A 164 0.70 -2.18 15.12
CA ASN A 164 -0.54 -2.74 15.61
C ASN A 164 -1.75 -2.14 14.87
N PRO A 165 -2.49 -2.92 14.05
CA PRO A 165 -3.62 -2.38 13.30
C PRO A 165 -4.95 -2.51 14.06
N PHE A 166 -4.92 -3.08 15.27
CA PHE A 166 -6.12 -3.45 16.01
C PHE A 166 -6.45 -2.41 17.09
N SER A 167 -7.75 -2.17 17.25
CA SER A 167 -8.30 -1.48 18.40
C SER A 167 -9.04 -2.51 19.27
N GLY A 168 -8.70 -2.63 20.54
CA GLY A 168 -9.40 -3.50 21.48
C GLY A 168 -8.73 -4.86 21.70
N LYS A 169 -9.54 -5.87 22.05
CA LYS A 169 -9.05 -7.19 22.49
C LYS A 169 -8.76 -8.10 21.30
N ILE A 170 -7.53 -8.58 21.22
CA ILE A 170 -7.06 -9.44 20.13
C ILE A 170 -7.05 -10.90 20.59
N ASN A 171 -7.55 -11.79 19.75
CA ASN A 171 -7.40 -13.23 19.93
C ASN A 171 -6.25 -13.74 19.06
N TRP A 172 -5.22 -14.30 19.72
CA TRP A 172 -4.01 -14.79 19.08
C TRP A 172 -4.01 -16.31 18.97
N LYS A 173 -3.76 -16.84 17.77
CA LYS A 173 -3.39 -18.24 17.54
C LYS A 173 -1.96 -18.29 17.01
N LEU A 174 -1.05 -18.78 17.82
CA LEU A 174 0.38 -18.83 17.50
C LEU A 174 0.84 -20.28 17.34
N LYS A 175 1.63 -20.56 16.31
CA LYS A 175 2.31 -21.85 16.11
C LYS A 175 3.76 -21.57 15.75
N LYS A 176 4.71 -22.10 16.52
CA LYS A 176 6.16 -21.80 16.38
C LYS A 176 6.44 -20.28 16.29
N ALA A 177 5.69 -19.53 17.08
CA ALA A 177 5.79 -18.08 17.18
C ALA A 177 5.47 -17.67 18.61
N ARG A 178 6.10 -16.60 19.09
CA ARG A 178 5.89 -16.04 20.42
C ARG A 178 5.79 -14.53 20.33
N LEU A 179 4.73 -13.96 20.89
CA LEU A 179 4.60 -12.51 21.11
C LEU A 179 5.63 -12.08 22.17
N ILE A 180 6.52 -11.17 21.80
CA ILE A 180 7.59 -10.61 22.65
C ILE A 180 7.12 -9.29 23.26
N GLN A 181 6.48 -8.44 22.45
CA GLN A 181 6.04 -7.11 22.85
C GLN A 181 4.69 -6.78 22.24
N GLU A 182 3.81 -6.20 23.06
CA GLU A 182 2.51 -5.66 22.67
C GLU A 182 2.49 -4.14 22.92
N GLY A 183 1.84 -3.37 22.04
CA GLY A 183 1.82 -1.92 22.05
C GLY A 183 1.51 -1.37 20.66
N ASP A 184 2.02 -0.17 20.33
CA ASP A 184 1.89 0.44 19.00
C ASP A 184 2.62 -0.38 17.92
N THR A 185 3.71 -1.05 18.31
CA THR A 185 4.40 -2.04 17.49
C THR A 185 4.37 -3.39 18.18
N LEU A 186 3.84 -4.39 17.50
CA LEU A 186 3.84 -5.78 17.91
C LEU A 186 5.13 -6.45 17.44
N ILE A 187 5.78 -7.18 18.35
CA ILE A 187 7.03 -7.88 18.04
C ILE A 187 6.87 -9.37 18.33
N PHE A 188 7.20 -10.22 17.36
CA PHE A 188 7.15 -11.67 17.49
C PHE A 188 8.52 -12.29 17.20
N SER A 189 8.88 -13.33 17.95
CA SER A 189 9.89 -14.28 17.54
C SER A 189 9.19 -15.39 16.77
N THR A 190 9.68 -15.75 15.59
CA THR A 190 9.13 -16.82 14.77
C THR A 190 10.21 -17.84 14.40
N GLU A 191 9.83 -19.10 14.26
CA GLU A 191 10.67 -20.12 13.62
C GLU A 191 10.19 -20.36 12.18
N LYS A 192 10.97 -21.15 11.43
CA LYS A 192 10.56 -21.61 10.10
C LYS A 192 9.18 -22.31 10.16
N ASP A 193 8.32 -21.94 9.21
CA ASP A 193 6.92 -22.37 9.09
C ASP A 193 6.04 -21.92 10.27
N GLY A 194 6.50 -20.92 11.02
CA GLY A 194 5.73 -20.27 12.07
C GLY A 194 4.49 -19.60 11.52
N LYS A 195 3.39 -19.65 12.30
CA LYS A 195 2.10 -19.07 11.93
C LYS A 195 1.58 -18.19 13.05
N ILE A 196 1.10 -17.01 12.67
CA ILE A 196 0.44 -16.04 13.53
C ILE A 196 -0.91 -15.75 12.90
N THR A 197 -2.00 -16.00 13.63
CA THR A 197 -3.34 -15.55 13.28
C THR A 197 -3.83 -14.64 14.40
N ALA A 198 -4.23 -13.42 14.03
CA ALA A 198 -4.85 -12.46 14.92
C ALA A 198 -6.30 -12.25 14.47
N THR A 199 -7.24 -12.25 15.41
CA THR A 199 -8.64 -11.91 15.15
C THR A 199 -9.11 -10.85 16.14
N ASN A 200 -9.73 -9.80 15.64
CA ASN A 200 -10.31 -8.71 16.44
C ASN A 200 -11.83 -8.76 16.33
N PHE A 201 -12.51 -8.69 17.48
CA PHE A 201 -13.97 -8.77 17.59
C PHE A 201 -14.59 -7.38 17.77
#